data_AF-A0A1D8D1P1-F1
#
_entry.id   AF-A0A1D8D1P1-F1
#
_cell.length_a   1.000
_cell.length_b   1.000
_cell.length_c   1.000
_cell.angle_alpha   90.00
_cell.angle_beta   90.00
_cell.angle_gamma   90.00
#
_symmetry.space_group_name_H-M   'P 1'
#
loop_
_entity.id
_entity.type
_entity.pdbx_description
1 polymer ?
#
loop_
_entity_poly.entity_id
_entity_poly.type
_entity_poly.pdbx_seq_one_letter_code
_entity_poly.pdbx_strand_id
1 'polypeptide(L)'
;MGVNIYRRESKDGERVQFYIDVYASGQRRRVAAGLPARLSNKADVKRAERDAHIKARQFEEELRTDAAAFFNKKDRDKTDFVQYCRDLSKARGNPGAWSGMVNRLSEFTGGSVKMSGVNALFGQRFRRFLIDAEAVGNTTRNNNLATFKAALREAAKEGYCSFDIADRVENIKKDDSKRDFLTVEQVRRLDATDCRYPAVKVAFLFACFAGFRVSDVRALTFGNIQKIDGRLHVDYKQKKTKKHELLPLSEQAARYLHKAAELHVFEGGNDDSGEFDAAVKVFAGFPSESVMRSVLAEWGQTAGLPFKLHFHVSRHTFITLALTAGVPMKVISTLAGHSSIATTEIYSHLINPAKIAGVDALPVIGGAAAEIGEGGQN
;
A
#
# COMPACT_ATOMS: atom_id res chain seq x y z
N MET A 1 -33.11 -27.22 7.04
CA MET A 1 -32.43 -27.12 5.74
C MET A 1 -32.31 -28.52 5.16
N GLY A 2 -32.36 -28.72 3.84
CA GLY A 2 -32.30 -30.06 3.27
C GLY A 2 -32.02 -30.04 1.77
N VAL A 3 -31.40 -31.12 1.29
CA VAL A 3 -31.10 -31.37 -0.13
C VAL A 3 -31.74 -32.70 -0.51
N ASN A 4 -32.66 -32.67 -1.47
CA ASN A 4 -33.41 -33.86 -1.88
C ASN A 4 -33.23 -34.09 -3.38
N ILE A 5 -32.96 -35.33 -3.77
CA ILE A 5 -32.87 -35.73 -5.18
C ILE A 5 -34.23 -36.24 -5.63
N TYR A 6 -34.68 -35.78 -6.80
CA TYR A 6 -35.92 -36.19 -7.45
C TYR A 6 -35.63 -36.77 -8.82
N ARG A 7 -36.27 -37.91 -9.10
CA ARG A 7 -36.24 -38.55 -10.42
C ARG A 7 -37.53 -38.18 -11.17
N ARG A 8 -37.41 -37.70 -12.41
CA ARG A 8 -38.56 -37.40 -13.28
C ARG A 8 -38.35 -38.03 -14.64
N GLU A 9 -39.32 -38.83 -15.08
CA GLU A 9 -39.34 -39.37 -16.43
C GLU A 9 -40.00 -38.38 -17.40
N SER A 10 -39.59 -38.42 -18.66
CA SER A 10 -40.18 -37.63 -19.74
C SER A 10 -41.58 -38.13 -20.09
N LYS A 11 -42.41 -37.28 -20.71
CA LYS A 11 -43.81 -37.63 -21.07
C LYS A 11 -43.91 -38.78 -22.06
N ASP A 12 -42.91 -38.94 -22.91
CA ASP A 12 -42.78 -40.03 -23.88
C ASP A 12 -42.20 -41.32 -23.26
N GLY A 13 -41.77 -41.30 -21.99
CA GLY A 13 -41.16 -42.43 -21.31
C GLY A 13 -39.76 -42.81 -21.81
N GLU A 14 -39.10 -41.98 -22.63
CA GLU A 14 -37.80 -42.33 -23.22
C GLU A 14 -36.60 -41.90 -22.37
N ARG A 15 -36.76 -40.89 -21.52
CA ARG A 15 -35.67 -40.25 -20.77
C ARG A 15 -36.00 -40.05 -19.31
N VAL A 16 -34.96 -39.96 -18.50
CA VAL A 16 -35.04 -39.62 -17.09
C VAL A 16 -34.11 -38.47 -16.75
N GLN A 17 -34.60 -37.52 -15.98
CA GLN A 17 -33.86 -36.39 -15.47
C GLN A 17 -33.86 -36.42 -13.94
N PHE A 18 -32.67 -36.21 -13.36
CA PHE A 18 -32.52 -35.99 -11.93
C PHE A 18 -32.52 -34.49 -11.63
N TYR A 19 -33.30 -34.10 -10.62
CA TYR A 19 -33.36 -32.76 -10.07
C TYR A 19 -32.92 -32.78 -8.61
N ILE A 20 -32.38 -31.67 -8.13
CA ILE A 20 -32.00 -31.48 -6.74
C ILE A 20 -32.81 -30.30 -6.22
N ASP A 21 -33.64 -30.54 -5.21
CA ASP A 21 -34.29 -29.47 -4.46
C ASP A 21 -33.48 -29.16 -3.22
N VAL A 22 -33.21 -27.88 -3.05
CA VAL A 22 -32.51 -27.35 -1.90
C VAL A 22 -33.46 -26.44 -1.12
N TYR A 23 -33.57 -26.70 0.18
CA TYR A 23 -34.42 -26.00 1.12
C TYR A 23 -33.59 -25.38 2.23
N ALA A 24 -33.71 -24.09 2.44
CA ALA A 24 -33.17 -23.44 3.63
C ALA A 24 -33.81 -22.06 3.85
N SER A 25 -33.92 -21.64 5.10
CA SER A 25 -34.45 -20.33 5.50
C SER A 25 -35.80 -19.95 4.84
N GLY A 26 -36.72 -20.91 4.71
CA GLY A 26 -38.04 -20.70 4.08
C GLY A 26 -38.03 -20.60 2.55
N GLN A 27 -36.86 -20.75 1.90
CA GLN A 27 -36.70 -20.68 0.45
C GLN A 27 -36.43 -22.07 -0.14
N ARG A 28 -36.86 -22.27 -1.39
CA ARG A 28 -36.67 -23.50 -2.17
C ARG A 28 -36.08 -23.16 -3.54
N ARG A 29 -35.09 -23.93 -3.97
CA ARG A 29 -34.49 -23.83 -5.30
C ARG A 29 -34.35 -25.23 -5.90
N ARG A 30 -34.86 -25.40 -7.12
CA ARG A 30 -34.75 -26.63 -7.90
C ARG A 30 -33.69 -26.48 -8.98
N VAL A 31 -32.75 -27.41 -9.04
CA VAL A 31 -31.66 -27.41 -10.04
C VAL A 31 -31.61 -28.75 -10.74
N ALA A 32 -31.42 -28.76 -12.06
CA ALA A 32 -31.13 -30.01 -12.79
C ALA A 32 -29.74 -30.55 -12.39
N ALA A 33 -29.66 -31.83 -12.07
CA ALA A 33 -28.40 -32.48 -11.70
C ALA A 33 -27.40 -32.51 -12.87
N GLY A 34 -27.91 -32.75 -14.08
CA GLY A 34 -27.16 -32.85 -15.33
C GLY A 34 -28.10 -32.89 -16.54
N LEU A 35 -27.67 -33.50 -17.65
CA LEU A 35 -28.53 -33.74 -18.82
C LEU A 35 -29.47 -34.95 -18.62
N PRO A 36 -30.59 -35.05 -19.35
CA PRO A 36 -31.47 -36.21 -19.27
C PRO A 36 -30.79 -37.47 -19.82
N ALA A 37 -30.85 -38.58 -19.09
CA ALA A 37 -30.35 -39.87 -19.52
C ALA A 37 -31.43 -40.65 -20.29
N ARG A 38 -31.06 -41.46 -21.29
CA ARG A 38 -32.00 -42.38 -21.96
C ARG A 38 -32.33 -43.56 -21.06
N LEU A 39 -33.62 -43.81 -20.84
CA LEU A 39 -34.11 -44.91 -19.99
C LEU A 39 -33.73 -46.29 -20.54
N SER A 40 -33.60 -46.42 -21.85
CA SER A 40 -33.14 -47.64 -22.51
C SER A 40 -31.68 -48.01 -22.18
N ASN A 41 -30.87 -47.06 -21.70
CA ASN A 41 -29.48 -47.30 -21.31
C ASN A 41 -29.30 -47.23 -19.78
N LYS A 42 -29.31 -48.40 -19.13
CA LYS A 42 -29.15 -48.52 -17.66
C LYS A 42 -27.83 -47.91 -17.15
N ALA A 43 -26.75 -47.92 -17.94
CA ALA A 43 -25.47 -47.34 -17.55
C ALA A 43 -25.54 -45.81 -17.50
N ASP A 44 -26.23 -45.19 -18.47
CA ASP A 44 -26.44 -43.74 -18.51
C ASP A 44 -27.29 -43.27 -17.32
N VAL A 45 -28.35 -44.02 -17.01
CA VAL A 45 -29.21 -43.72 -15.84
C VAL A 45 -28.40 -43.78 -14.54
N LYS A 46 -27.60 -44.84 -14.33
CA LYS A 46 -26.72 -44.95 -13.15
C LYS A 46 -25.68 -43.84 -13.06
N ARG A 47 -25.11 -43.42 -14.18
CA ARG A 47 -24.16 -42.29 -14.22
C ARG A 47 -24.86 -40.99 -13.83
N ALA A 48 -26.00 -40.69 -14.44
CA ALA A 48 -26.78 -39.48 -14.13
C ALA A 48 -27.24 -39.44 -12.66
N GLU A 49 -27.59 -40.58 -12.08
CA GLU A 49 -27.92 -40.70 -10.67
C GLU A 49 -26.71 -40.44 -9.76
N ARG A 50 -25.54 -41.02 -10.09
CA ARG A 50 -24.30 -40.78 -9.34
C ARG A 50 -23.90 -39.31 -9.39
N ASP A 51 -23.98 -38.68 -10.55
CA ASP A 51 -23.67 -37.25 -10.71
C ASP A 51 -24.62 -36.38 -9.89
N ALA A 52 -25.90 -36.76 -9.81
CA ALA A 52 -26.88 -36.11 -8.94
C ALA A 52 -26.49 -36.18 -7.47
N HIS A 53 -26.00 -37.33 -6.99
CA HIS A 53 -25.53 -37.49 -5.61
C HIS A 53 -24.28 -36.67 -5.32
N ILE A 54 -23.32 -36.61 -6.25
CA ILE A 54 -22.11 -35.79 -6.09
C ILE A 54 -22.47 -34.31 -5.97
N LYS A 55 -23.33 -33.82 -6.87
CA LYS A 55 -23.77 -32.42 -6.88
C LYS A 55 -24.66 -32.08 -5.67
N ALA A 56 -25.49 -33.02 -5.21
CA ALA A 56 -26.27 -32.86 -3.99
C ALA A 56 -25.35 -32.69 -2.77
N ARG A 57 -24.31 -33.52 -2.65
CA ARG A 57 -23.31 -33.41 -1.57
C ARG A 57 -22.56 -32.07 -1.61
N GLN A 58 -22.24 -31.57 -2.81
CA GLN A 58 -21.67 -30.22 -2.96
C GLN A 58 -22.64 -29.14 -2.46
N PHE A 59 -23.92 -29.22 -2.79
CA PHE A 59 -24.93 -28.29 -2.29
C PHE A 59 -25.16 -28.40 -0.78
N GLU A 60 -25.08 -29.61 -0.19
CA GLU A 60 -25.12 -29.79 1.27
C GLU A 60 -23.95 -29.08 1.95
N GLU A 61 -22.74 -29.21 1.39
CA GLU A 61 -21.55 -28.54 1.90
C GLU A 61 -21.65 -27.01 1.74
N GLU A 62 -22.18 -26.53 0.61
CA GLU A 62 -22.49 -25.12 0.38
C GLU A 62 -23.54 -24.58 1.37
N LEU A 63 -24.64 -25.29 1.63
CA LEU A 63 -25.68 -24.89 2.58
C LEU A 63 -25.18 -24.88 4.03
N ARG A 64 -24.37 -25.88 4.40
CA ARG A 64 -23.76 -25.98 5.73
C ARG A 64 -22.78 -24.83 5.95
N THR A 65 -22.09 -24.43 4.90
CA THR A 65 -21.18 -23.29 4.94
C THR A 65 -21.95 -21.97 4.93
N ASP A 66 -22.98 -21.85 4.08
CA ASP A 66 -23.80 -20.65 3.97
C ASP A 66 -25.13 -20.82 3.21
N ALA A 67 -26.20 -20.93 4.00
CA ALA A 67 -27.56 -21.09 3.48
C ALA A 67 -28.15 -19.84 2.82
N ALA A 68 -27.75 -18.63 3.25
CA ALA A 68 -28.30 -17.38 2.74
C ALA A 68 -27.73 -17.04 1.34
N ALA A 69 -26.43 -17.29 1.09
CA ALA A 69 -25.84 -17.15 -0.25
C ALA A 69 -26.40 -18.14 -1.27
N PHE A 70 -26.81 -19.34 -0.84
CA PHE A 70 -27.26 -20.36 -1.77
C PHE A 70 -28.47 -19.87 -2.59
N PHE A 71 -29.34 -19.08 -1.95
CA PHE A 71 -30.50 -18.46 -2.59
C PHE A 71 -30.27 -17.02 -3.04
N ASN A 72 -29.38 -16.28 -2.38
CA ASN A 72 -29.07 -14.91 -2.73
C ASN A 72 -27.77 -14.87 -3.55
N LYS A 73 -27.87 -15.13 -4.84
CA LYS A 73 -26.74 -14.98 -5.77
C LYS A 73 -27.21 -14.22 -7.02
N LYS A 74 -26.63 -13.03 -7.24
CA LYS A 74 -26.25 -12.64 -8.61
C LYS A 74 -25.54 -13.84 -9.24
N ASP A 75 -25.84 -14.15 -10.49
CA ASP A 75 -25.45 -15.41 -11.12
C ASP A 75 -23.92 -15.56 -11.22
N ARG A 76 -23.30 -16.16 -10.19
CA ARG A 76 -21.85 -16.38 -10.09
C ARG A 76 -21.31 -17.22 -11.22
N ASP A 77 -22.14 -18.08 -11.81
CA ASP A 77 -21.76 -18.92 -12.94
C ASP A 77 -21.68 -18.13 -14.25
N LYS A 78 -22.29 -16.94 -14.29
CA LYS A 78 -22.23 -15.99 -15.41
C LYS A 78 -21.23 -14.86 -15.20
N THR A 79 -20.65 -14.75 -14.00
CA THR A 79 -19.72 -13.66 -13.67
C THR A 79 -18.29 -14.17 -13.77
N ASP A 80 -17.48 -13.53 -14.62
CA ASP A 80 -16.04 -13.73 -14.65
C ASP A 80 -15.37 -12.86 -13.58
N PHE A 81 -14.61 -13.47 -12.67
CA PHE A 81 -13.99 -12.76 -11.57
C PHE A 81 -12.81 -11.88 -11.99
N VAL A 82 -12.09 -12.26 -13.05
CA VAL A 82 -10.97 -11.45 -13.57
C VAL A 82 -11.51 -10.15 -14.16
N GLN A 83 -12.59 -10.26 -14.94
CA GLN A 83 -13.29 -9.12 -15.52
C GLN A 83 -13.94 -8.26 -14.43
N TYR A 84 -14.58 -8.88 -13.43
CA TYR A 84 -15.07 -8.17 -12.25
C TYR A 84 -13.98 -7.33 -11.59
N CYS A 85 -12.77 -7.88 -11.40
CA CYS A 85 -11.65 -7.12 -10.85
C CYS A 85 -11.21 -5.95 -11.74
N ARG A 86 -11.25 -6.10 -13.08
CA ARG A 86 -10.97 -5.02 -14.04
C ARG A 86 -12.00 -3.90 -13.95
N ASP A 87 -13.28 -4.26 -13.84
CA ASP A 87 -14.37 -3.29 -13.79
C ASP A 87 -14.37 -2.54 -12.45
N LEU A 88 -14.12 -3.25 -11.35
CA LEU A 88 -13.97 -2.65 -10.03
C LEU A 88 -12.77 -1.70 -9.95
N SER A 89 -11.66 -2.07 -10.58
CA SER A 89 -10.47 -1.24 -10.72
C SER A 89 -10.78 0.10 -11.42
N LYS A 90 -11.55 0.07 -12.52
CA LYS A 90 -12.01 1.28 -13.23
C LYS A 90 -12.96 2.12 -12.36
N ALA A 91 -13.95 1.50 -11.73
CA ALA A 91 -14.93 2.18 -10.90
C ALA A 91 -14.29 2.93 -9.72
N ARG A 92 -13.18 2.40 -9.17
CA ARG A 92 -12.43 3.03 -8.07
C ARG A 92 -11.50 4.17 -8.50
N GLY A 93 -11.35 4.42 -9.80
CA GLY A 93 -10.47 5.48 -10.31
C GLY A 93 -8.98 5.27 -9.99
N ASN A 94 -8.56 4.04 -9.66
CA ASN A 94 -7.17 3.72 -9.33
C ASN A 94 -6.66 2.47 -10.08
N PRO A 95 -6.66 2.49 -11.42
CA PRO A 95 -6.33 1.31 -12.21
C PRO A 95 -4.88 0.86 -12.04
N GLY A 96 -3.95 1.78 -11.75
CA GLY A 96 -2.55 1.47 -11.54
C GLY A 96 -2.28 0.62 -10.28
N ALA A 97 -3.06 0.81 -9.22
CA ALA A 97 -2.93 -0.01 -8.00
C ALA A 97 -3.46 -1.44 -8.18
N TRP A 98 -4.35 -1.65 -9.15
CA TRP A 98 -5.00 -2.92 -9.41
C TRP A 98 -4.36 -3.71 -10.55
N SER A 99 -3.68 -3.05 -11.48
CA SER A 99 -3.09 -3.66 -12.67
C SER A 99 -2.15 -4.81 -12.34
N GLY A 100 -1.26 -4.63 -11.35
CA GLY A 100 -0.35 -5.68 -10.89
C GLY A 100 -1.07 -6.93 -10.40
N MET A 101 -2.13 -6.76 -9.62
CA MET A 101 -2.96 -7.86 -9.12
C MET A 101 -3.74 -8.54 -10.26
N VAL A 102 -4.41 -7.76 -11.12
CA VAL A 102 -5.22 -8.27 -12.23
C VAL A 102 -4.38 -9.03 -13.24
N ASN A 103 -3.17 -8.55 -13.55
CA ASN A 103 -2.26 -9.22 -14.46
C ASN A 103 -1.83 -10.58 -13.90
N ARG A 104 -1.44 -10.63 -12.61
CA ARG A 104 -1.07 -11.89 -11.94
C ARG A 104 -2.25 -12.84 -11.80
N LEU A 105 -3.44 -12.32 -11.53
CA LEU A 105 -4.66 -13.13 -11.49
C LEU A 105 -4.98 -13.72 -12.87
N SER A 106 -4.87 -12.91 -13.93
CA SER A 106 -5.07 -13.36 -15.31
C SER A 106 -4.06 -14.44 -15.70
N GLU A 107 -2.78 -14.27 -15.33
CA GLU A 107 -1.74 -15.29 -15.54
C GLU A 107 -2.07 -16.59 -14.80
N PHE A 108 -2.45 -16.50 -13.53
CA PHE A 108 -2.79 -17.66 -12.70
C PHE A 108 -4.00 -18.45 -13.23
N THR A 109 -5.00 -17.76 -13.78
CA THR A 109 -6.23 -18.40 -14.25
C THR A 109 -6.25 -18.73 -15.74
N GLY A 110 -5.20 -18.35 -16.50
CA GLY A 110 -5.23 -18.41 -17.96
C GLY A 110 -6.21 -17.39 -18.59
N GLY A 111 -6.50 -16.30 -17.88
CA GLY A 111 -7.23 -15.13 -18.39
C GLY A 111 -8.65 -14.96 -17.86
N SER A 112 -9.29 -16.04 -17.39
CA SER A 112 -10.69 -16.04 -16.94
C SER A 112 -10.92 -17.05 -15.81
N VAL A 113 -11.83 -16.75 -14.88
CA VAL A 113 -12.33 -17.69 -13.89
C VAL A 113 -13.74 -17.31 -13.47
N LYS A 114 -14.65 -18.28 -13.44
CA LYS A 114 -16.01 -18.05 -12.94
C LYS A 114 -15.98 -17.70 -11.45
N MET A 115 -16.80 -16.74 -11.04
CA MET A 115 -16.94 -16.35 -9.64
C MET A 115 -17.33 -17.53 -8.74
N SER A 116 -18.03 -18.55 -9.26
CA SER A 116 -18.33 -19.79 -8.51
C SER A 116 -17.09 -20.64 -8.19
N GLY A 117 -16.05 -20.57 -9.03
CA GLY A 117 -14.75 -21.24 -8.79
C GLY A 117 -13.85 -20.50 -7.80
N VAL A 118 -14.18 -19.25 -7.43
CA VAL A 118 -13.42 -18.45 -6.48
C VAL A 118 -13.90 -18.77 -5.06
N ASN A 119 -13.14 -19.62 -4.36
CA ASN A 119 -13.35 -20.01 -2.97
C ASN A 119 -12.06 -19.85 -2.14
N ALA A 120 -12.09 -20.24 -0.87
CA ALA A 120 -10.92 -20.12 0.01
C ALA A 120 -9.69 -20.89 -0.51
N LEU A 121 -9.89 -22.10 -1.05
CA LEU A 121 -8.82 -22.89 -1.63
C LEU A 121 -8.21 -22.21 -2.87
N PHE A 122 -9.05 -21.64 -3.74
CA PHE A 122 -8.58 -20.83 -4.87
C PHE A 122 -7.72 -19.65 -4.38
N GLY A 123 -8.19 -18.92 -3.36
CA GLY A 123 -7.44 -17.79 -2.79
C GLY A 123 -6.09 -18.22 -2.19
N GLN A 124 -6.02 -19.37 -1.52
CA GLN A 124 -4.77 -19.92 -0.99
C GLN A 124 -3.81 -20.35 -2.10
N ARG A 125 -4.31 -20.95 -3.18
CA ARG A 125 -3.49 -21.29 -4.37
C ARG A 125 -2.97 -20.05 -5.07
N PHE A 126 -3.79 -19.01 -5.20
CA PHE A 126 -3.36 -17.74 -5.78
C PHE A 126 -2.30 -17.06 -4.90
N ARG A 127 -2.45 -17.09 -3.57
CA ARG A 127 -1.42 -16.64 -2.62
C ARG A 127 -0.11 -17.37 -2.83
N ARG A 128 -0.13 -18.71 -2.92
CA ARG A 128 1.08 -19.52 -3.16
C ARG A 128 1.74 -19.14 -4.50
N PHE A 129 0.95 -19.01 -5.56
CA PHE A 129 1.43 -18.52 -6.86
C PHE A 129 2.14 -17.16 -6.76
N LEU A 130 1.62 -16.21 -5.96
CA LEU A 130 2.29 -14.93 -5.72
C LEU A 130 3.62 -15.08 -4.95
N ILE A 131 3.72 -16.02 -4.01
CA ILE A 131 4.95 -16.30 -3.25
C ILE A 131 6.03 -16.88 -4.16
N ASP A 132 5.65 -17.81 -5.02
CA ASP A 132 6.57 -18.54 -5.89
C ASP A 132 7.05 -17.69 -7.09
N ALA A 133 6.48 -16.50 -7.29
CA ALA A 133 6.91 -15.55 -8.31
C ALA A 133 8.22 -14.84 -7.90
N GLU A 134 9.35 -15.52 -8.05
CA GLU A 134 10.70 -15.08 -7.62
C GLU A 134 11.10 -13.71 -8.16
N ALA A 135 10.73 -13.38 -9.40
CA ALA A 135 11.04 -12.10 -10.04
C ALA A 135 10.32 -10.87 -9.44
N VAL A 136 9.43 -11.05 -8.47
CA VAL A 136 8.63 -9.98 -7.86
C VAL A 136 9.02 -9.81 -6.39
N GLY A 137 9.38 -8.60 -5.96
CA GLY A 137 9.71 -8.33 -4.57
C GLY A 137 8.53 -8.53 -3.60
N ASN A 138 8.83 -8.86 -2.33
CA ASN A 138 7.86 -9.16 -1.27
C ASN A 138 6.77 -8.07 -1.11
N THR A 139 7.14 -6.79 -1.15
CA THR A 139 6.20 -5.66 -1.10
C THR A 139 5.16 -5.72 -2.20
N THR A 140 5.58 -6.02 -3.43
CA THR A 140 4.67 -6.12 -4.58
C THR A 140 3.77 -7.34 -4.47
N ARG A 141 4.30 -8.49 -4.02
CA ARG A 141 3.48 -9.69 -3.73
C ARG A 141 2.40 -9.39 -2.70
N ASN A 142 2.77 -8.71 -1.61
CA ASN A 142 1.85 -8.28 -0.55
C ASN A 142 0.78 -7.30 -1.06
N ASN A 143 1.17 -6.31 -1.88
CA ASN A 143 0.22 -5.38 -2.49
C ASN A 143 -0.78 -6.11 -3.40
N ASN A 144 -0.30 -7.03 -4.24
CA ASN A 144 -1.17 -7.81 -5.12
C ASN A 144 -2.17 -8.65 -4.32
N LEU A 145 -1.72 -9.32 -3.25
CA LEU A 145 -2.60 -10.09 -2.37
C LEU A 145 -3.62 -9.18 -1.65
N ALA A 146 -3.19 -8.02 -1.15
CA ALA A 146 -4.08 -7.08 -0.48
C ALA A 146 -5.18 -6.58 -1.42
N THR A 147 -4.84 -6.24 -2.66
CA THR A 147 -5.81 -5.84 -3.68
C THR A 147 -6.76 -6.99 -4.03
N PHE A 148 -6.26 -8.22 -4.16
CA PHE A 148 -7.10 -9.41 -4.40
C PHE A 148 -8.10 -9.63 -3.25
N LYS A 149 -7.63 -9.54 -2.01
CA LYS A 149 -8.48 -9.61 -0.80
C LYS A 149 -9.51 -8.48 -0.76
N ALA A 150 -9.17 -7.28 -1.23
CA ALA A 150 -10.12 -6.18 -1.36
C ALA A 150 -11.21 -6.46 -2.41
N ALA A 151 -10.85 -7.10 -3.54
CA ALA A 151 -11.82 -7.52 -4.55
C ALA A 151 -12.81 -8.57 -4.01
N LEU A 152 -12.31 -9.56 -3.25
CA LEU A 152 -13.15 -10.57 -2.60
C LEU A 152 -14.13 -9.95 -1.59
N ARG A 153 -13.67 -8.97 -0.81
CA ARG A 153 -14.52 -8.22 0.12
C ARG A 153 -15.64 -7.46 -0.56
N GLU A 154 -15.33 -6.82 -1.69
CA GLU A 154 -16.35 -6.12 -2.46
C GLU A 154 -17.36 -7.11 -3.06
N ALA A 155 -16.87 -8.22 -3.62
CA ALA A 155 -17.74 -9.27 -4.14
C ALA A 155 -18.68 -9.83 -3.05
N ALA A 156 -18.21 -9.96 -1.81
CA ALA A 156 -19.04 -10.36 -0.68
C ALA A 156 -20.10 -9.29 -0.34
N LYS A 157 -19.73 -8.01 -0.28
CA LYS A 157 -20.68 -6.90 -0.05
C LYS A 157 -21.76 -6.82 -1.13
N GLU A 158 -21.41 -7.12 -2.38
CA GLU A 158 -22.34 -7.14 -3.51
C GLU A 158 -23.19 -8.42 -3.60
N GLY A 159 -23.05 -9.36 -2.66
CA GLY A 159 -23.84 -10.58 -2.60
C GLY A 159 -23.39 -11.70 -3.57
N TYR A 160 -22.18 -11.61 -4.14
CA TYR A 160 -21.60 -12.76 -4.85
C TYR A 160 -21.12 -13.83 -3.87
N CYS A 161 -20.77 -13.45 -2.65
CA CYS A 161 -20.45 -14.35 -1.56
C CYS A 161 -21.16 -13.85 -0.31
N SER A 162 -21.59 -14.77 0.53
CA SER A 162 -22.26 -14.47 1.80
C SER A 162 -21.31 -14.26 2.97
N PHE A 163 -20.07 -14.72 2.84
CA PHE A 163 -19.00 -14.45 3.79
C PHE A 163 -17.76 -13.93 3.05
N ASP A 164 -16.91 -13.22 3.77
CA ASP A 164 -15.67 -12.70 3.22
C ASP A 164 -14.65 -13.84 3.00
N ILE A 165 -14.47 -14.25 1.74
CA ILE A 165 -13.46 -15.24 1.35
C ILE A 165 -12.05 -14.75 1.73
N ALA A 166 -11.81 -13.43 1.71
CA ALA A 166 -10.50 -12.87 2.01
C ALA A 166 -10.03 -13.24 3.42
N ASP A 167 -10.93 -13.38 4.38
CA ASP A 167 -10.58 -13.71 5.77
C ASP A 167 -10.07 -15.15 5.91
N ARG A 168 -10.37 -16.03 4.94
CA ARG A 168 -9.84 -17.41 4.85
C ARG A 168 -8.56 -17.51 4.02
N VAL A 169 -8.04 -16.39 3.51
CA VAL A 169 -6.78 -16.33 2.77
C VAL A 169 -5.71 -15.73 3.67
N GLU A 170 -4.67 -16.51 3.96
CA GLU A 170 -3.56 -16.07 4.79
C GLU A 170 -2.81 -14.87 4.19
N ASN A 171 -2.16 -14.07 5.02
CA ASN A 171 -1.31 -13.00 4.53
C ASN A 171 0.06 -13.55 4.08
N ILE A 172 0.75 -12.85 3.19
CA ILE A 172 2.17 -13.11 2.91
C ILE A 172 2.96 -12.43 4.03
N LYS A 173 3.97 -13.14 4.58
CA LYS A 173 4.83 -12.56 5.62
C LYS A 173 5.54 -11.34 5.03
N LYS A 174 5.46 -10.20 5.72
CA LYS A 174 6.19 -9.00 5.32
C LYS A 174 7.64 -9.15 5.77
N ASP A 175 8.55 -8.78 4.89
CA ASP A 175 9.95 -8.65 5.26
C ASP A 175 10.16 -7.32 5.97
N ASP A 176 11.08 -7.30 6.95
CA ASP A 176 11.50 -6.05 7.58
C ASP A 176 12.28 -5.23 6.56
N SER A 177 11.66 -4.16 6.05
CA SER A 177 12.34 -3.24 5.15
C SER A 177 13.18 -2.26 5.97
N LYS A 178 14.51 -2.36 5.90
CA LYS A 178 15.38 -1.26 6.33
C LYS A 178 15.09 -0.04 5.44
N ARG A 179 14.92 1.12 6.06
CA ARG A 179 14.71 2.39 5.35
C ARG A 179 16.05 3.06 5.17
N ASP A 180 16.41 3.32 3.91
CA ASP A 180 17.60 4.12 3.61
C ASP A 180 17.37 5.56 4.06
N PHE A 181 18.37 6.11 4.76
CA PHE A 181 18.45 7.51 5.16
C PHE A 181 19.89 7.98 4.99
N LEU A 182 20.09 9.29 4.93
CA LEU A 182 21.41 9.89 4.78
C LEU A 182 21.99 10.28 6.14
N THR A 183 23.29 10.08 6.31
CA THR A 183 24.06 10.74 7.38
C THR A 183 24.31 12.21 7.03
N VAL A 184 24.66 13.03 8.02
CA VAL A 184 25.04 14.44 7.79
C VAL A 184 26.16 14.56 6.75
N GLU A 185 27.16 13.68 6.82
CA GLU A 185 28.27 13.66 5.88
C GLU A 185 27.80 13.31 4.46
N GLN A 186 26.88 12.36 4.31
CA GLN A 186 26.29 12.03 3.02
C GLN A 186 25.46 13.18 2.44
N VAL A 187 24.73 13.94 3.28
CA VAL A 187 24.03 15.15 2.84
C VAL A 187 25.01 16.21 2.36
N ARG A 188 26.14 16.42 3.07
CA ARG A 188 27.20 17.35 2.64
C ARG A 188 27.81 16.95 1.30
N ARG A 189 28.15 15.67 1.13
CA ARG A 189 28.66 15.17 -0.16
C ARG A 189 27.65 15.39 -1.29
N LEU A 190 26.36 15.14 -1.07
CA LEU A 190 25.32 15.44 -2.07
C LEU A 190 25.26 16.94 -2.41
N ASP A 191 25.27 17.83 -1.41
CA ASP A 191 25.25 19.28 -1.66
C ASP A 191 26.49 19.76 -2.43
N ALA A 192 27.65 19.16 -2.20
CA ALA A 192 28.88 19.41 -2.96
C ALA A 192 28.89 18.77 -4.35
N THR A 193 28.11 17.71 -4.59
CA THR A 193 28.10 16.98 -5.87
C THR A 193 27.15 17.63 -6.87
N ASP A 194 27.60 17.84 -8.11
CA ASP A 194 26.76 18.37 -9.17
C ASP A 194 25.58 17.45 -9.50
N CYS A 195 24.42 18.05 -9.74
CA CYS A 195 23.21 17.36 -10.14
C CYS A 195 22.71 17.96 -11.44
N ARG A 196 22.45 17.09 -12.42
CA ARG A 196 21.95 17.48 -13.74
C ARG A 196 20.67 18.33 -13.69
N TYR A 197 19.87 18.21 -12.63
CA TYR A 197 18.70 19.05 -12.39
C TYR A 197 18.83 19.83 -11.07
N PRO A 198 19.25 21.11 -11.12
CA PRO A 198 19.41 21.95 -9.92
C PRO A 198 18.14 22.03 -9.07
N ALA A 199 16.97 22.17 -9.70
CA ALA A 199 15.68 22.19 -8.99
C ALA A 199 15.44 20.91 -8.16
N VAL A 200 15.78 19.74 -8.70
CA VAL A 200 15.65 18.45 -7.99
C VAL A 200 16.62 18.40 -6.82
N LYS A 201 17.88 18.86 -7.00
CA LYS A 201 18.89 18.93 -5.94
C LYS A 201 18.45 19.81 -4.78
N VAL A 202 18.09 21.06 -5.06
CA VAL A 202 17.71 22.03 -4.02
C VAL A 202 16.45 21.56 -3.29
N ALA A 203 15.44 21.09 -4.02
CA ALA A 203 14.22 20.58 -3.42
C ALA A 203 14.42 19.31 -2.58
N PHE A 204 15.32 18.41 -3.01
CA PHE A 204 15.67 17.21 -2.24
C PHE A 204 16.39 17.59 -0.93
N LEU A 205 17.35 18.50 -0.99
CA LEU A 205 18.11 18.96 0.17
C LEU A 205 17.21 19.75 1.13
N PHE A 206 16.35 20.64 0.63
CA PHE A 206 15.30 21.28 1.43
C PHE A 206 14.46 20.24 2.18
N ALA A 207 13.98 19.21 1.49
CA ALA A 207 13.17 18.15 2.10
C ALA A 207 13.93 17.33 3.15
N CYS A 208 15.27 17.26 3.11
CA CYS A 208 16.07 16.64 4.17
C CYS A 208 15.97 17.39 5.51
N PHE A 209 15.66 18.69 5.47
CA PHE A 209 15.58 19.55 6.65
C PHE A 209 14.16 20.02 6.99
N ALA A 210 13.18 19.71 6.13
CA ALA A 210 11.79 20.12 6.29
C ALA A 210 10.77 18.95 6.20
N GLY A 211 11.20 17.74 5.85
CA GLY A 211 10.36 16.53 5.96
C GLY A 211 9.21 16.40 4.95
N PHE A 212 9.12 17.28 3.95
CA PHE A 212 8.04 17.27 2.97
C PHE A 212 8.02 16.00 2.10
N ARG A 213 6.83 15.63 1.61
CA ARG A 213 6.70 14.67 0.50
C ARG A 213 6.98 15.40 -0.81
N VAL A 214 7.47 14.68 -1.82
CA VAL A 214 7.70 15.24 -3.16
C VAL A 214 6.45 15.92 -3.73
N SER A 215 5.27 15.39 -3.44
CA SER A 215 4.00 15.97 -3.89
C SER A 215 3.68 17.32 -3.25
N ASP A 216 4.12 17.51 -2.01
CA ASP A 216 3.90 18.72 -1.23
C ASP A 216 4.96 19.76 -1.61
N VAL A 217 6.23 19.35 -1.77
CA VAL A 217 7.31 20.18 -2.34
C VAL A 217 6.93 20.76 -3.70
N ARG A 218 6.40 19.92 -4.61
CA ARG A 218 5.98 20.34 -5.95
C ARG A 218 4.80 21.32 -5.96
N ALA A 219 4.05 21.39 -4.86
CA ALA A 219 2.88 22.26 -4.73
C ALA A 219 3.19 23.52 -3.90
N LEU A 220 4.39 23.61 -3.32
CA LEU A 220 4.77 24.70 -2.43
C LEU A 220 4.94 26.00 -3.24
N THR A 221 4.27 27.06 -2.81
CA THR A 221 4.38 28.40 -3.40
C THR A 221 5.00 29.38 -2.42
N PHE A 222 5.51 30.51 -2.91
CA PHE A 222 6.04 31.57 -2.05
C PHE A 222 4.98 32.14 -1.10
N GLY A 223 3.70 32.15 -1.50
CA GLY A 223 2.58 32.51 -0.64
C GLY A 223 2.34 31.56 0.54
N ASN A 224 2.95 30.37 0.54
CA ASN A 224 2.93 29.48 1.72
C ASN A 224 4.01 29.85 2.74
N ILE A 225 4.97 30.71 2.40
CA ILE A 225 6.10 31.05 3.26
C ILE A 225 5.79 32.34 3.99
N GLN A 226 5.86 32.30 5.32
CA GLN A 226 5.66 33.48 6.16
C GLN A 226 6.70 33.55 7.26
N LYS A 227 7.01 34.77 7.72
CA LYS A 227 7.94 35.00 8.83
C LYS A 227 7.14 35.29 10.10
N ILE A 228 7.30 34.44 11.12
CA ILE A 228 6.64 34.57 12.43
C ILE A 228 7.77 34.61 13.48
N ASP A 229 7.79 35.64 14.32
CA ASP A 229 8.79 35.84 15.37
C ASP A 229 10.23 35.67 14.90
N GLY A 230 10.55 36.24 13.73
CA GLY A 230 11.90 36.18 13.16
C GLY A 230 12.23 34.88 12.41
N ARG A 231 11.38 33.85 12.48
CA ARG A 231 11.60 32.53 11.86
C ARG A 231 10.66 32.28 10.68
N LEU A 232 11.19 31.70 9.61
CA LEU A 232 10.38 31.26 8.48
C LEU A 232 9.53 30.05 8.85
N HIS A 233 8.28 30.08 8.43
CA HIS A 233 7.31 29.02 8.54
C HIS A 233 6.70 28.73 7.19
N VAL A 234 6.32 27.48 6.96
CA VAL A 234 5.53 27.07 5.80
C VAL A 234 4.13 26.72 6.27
N ASP A 235 3.15 27.48 5.82
CA ASP A 235 1.74 27.20 6.03
C ASP A 235 1.15 26.51 4.80
N TYR A 236 0.78 25.23 4.95
CA TYR A 236 0.36 24.42 3.81
C TYR A 236 -0.63 23.33 4.18
N LYS A 237 -1.43 22.94 3.17
CA LYS A 237 -2.32 21.78 3.24
C LYS A 237 -1.67 20.58 2.56
N GLN A 238 -1.37 19.54 3.33
CA GLN A 238 -0.76 18.31 2.82
C GLN A 238 -1.62 17.66 1.73
N LYS A 239 -1.03 17.33 0.58
CA LYS A 239 -1.79 16.82 -0.58
C LYS A 239 -2.44 15.47 -0.31
N LYS A 240 -1.74 14.59 0.44
CA LYS A 240 -2.17 13.20 0.69
C LYS A 240 -3.16 13.08 1.86
N THR A 241 -2.86 13.72 3.00
CA THR A 241 -3.65 13.60 4.24
C THR A 241 -4.70 14.70 4.36
N LYS A 242 -4.61 15.76 3.56
CA LYS A 242 -5.47 16.95 3.59
C LYS A 242 -5.44 17.75 4.90
N LYS A 243 -4.48 17.45 5.80
CA LYS A 243 -4.26 18.20 7.04
C LYS A 243 -3.56 19.53 6.75
N HIS A 244 -3.94 20.55 7.51
CA HIS A 244 -3.28 21.85 7.52
C HIS A 244 -2.16 21.81 8.54
N GLU A 245 -0.97 22.31 8.18
CA GLU A 245 0.20 22.31 9.05
C GLU A 245 0.96 23.62 8.88
N LEU A 246 1.38 24.18 10.01
CA LEU A 246 2.30 25.32 10.08
C LEU A 246 3.67 24.80 10.51
N LEU A 247 4.58 24.65 9.55
CA LEU A 247 5.90 24.06 9.77
C LEU A 247 6.96 25.13 10.01
N PRO A 248 7.56 25.23 11.22
CA PRO A 248 8.75 26.06 11.40
C PRO A 248 9.92 25.49 10.61
N LEU A 249 10.64 26.36 9.91
CA LEU A 249 11.83 25.98 9.15
C LEU A 249 13.09 26.14 9.99
N SER A 250 14.00 25.17 9.86
CA SER A 250 15.38 25.32 10.30
C SER A 250 16.13 26.31 9.40
N GLU A 251 17.24 26.85 9.90
CA GLU A 251 18.13 27.71 9.10
C GLU A 251 18.62 27.00 7.83
N GLN A 252 18.89 25.69 7.92
CA GLN A 252 19.30 24.89 6.77
C GLN A 252 18.17 24.75 5.72
N ALA A 253 16.93 24.55 6.16
CA ALA A 253 15.78 24.53 5.25
C ALA A 253 15.58 25.91 4.59
N ALA A 254 15.67 26.99 5.37
CA ALA A 254 15.59 28.36 4.86
C ALA A 254 16.68 28.64 3.81
N ARG A 255 17.91 28.19 4.05
CA ARG A 255 19.03 28.33 3.10
C ARG A 255 18.71 27.72 1.73
N TYR A 256 18.07 26.55 1.69
CA TYR A 256 17.68 25.93 0.40
C TYR A 256 16.47 26.60 -0.24
N LEU A 257 15.61 27.29 0.51
CA LEU A 257 14.59 28.16 -0.07
C LEU A 257 15.22 29.36 -0.78
N HIS A 258 16.19 30.02 -0.12
CA HIS A 258 16.92 31.13 -0.73
C HIS A 258 17.71 30.69 -1.97
N LYS A 259 18.38 29.53 -1.90
CA LYS A 259 19.06 28.95 -3.07
C LYS A 259 18.11 28.62 -4.22
N ALA A 260 16.85 28.27 -3.92
CA ALA A 260 15.84 28.08 -4.96
C ALA A 260 15.46 29.41 -5.64
N ALA A 261 15.35 30.48 -4.85
CA ALA A 261 15.14 31.84 -5.35
C ALA A 261 16.34 32.35 -6.19
N GLU A 262 17.57 32.08 -5.76
CA GLU A 262 18.78 32.49 -6.50
C GLU A 262 18.91 31.77 -7.85
N LEU A 263 18.63 30.47 -7.88
CA LEU A 263 18.79 29.67 -9.10
C LEU A 263 17.64 29.81 -10.10
N HIS A 264 16.67 30.69 -9.84
CA HIS A 264 15.51 30.89 -10.70
C HIS A 264 14.75 29.59 -11.00
N VAL A 265 14.74 28.67 -10.03
CA VAL A 265 14.10 27.36 -10.17
C VAL A 265 12.61 27.42 -9.82
N PHE A 266 11.92 28.53 -10.13
CA PHE A 266 10.48 28.77 -9.90
C PHE A 266 9.73 29.08 -11.21
N GLU A 267 8.40 29.00 -11.21
CA GLU A 267 7.56 29.18 -12.41
C GLU A 267 7.31 30.68 -12.63
N GLY A 268 7.76 31.23 -13.77
CA GLY A 268 7.65 32.66 -14.09
C GLY A 268 8.94 33.41 -13.76
N GLY A 269 9.53 34.06 -14.77
CA GLY A 269 10.78 34.81 -14.62
C GLY A 269 10.66 35.99 -13.66
N ASN A 270 11.80 36.41 -13.10
CA ASN A 270 11.91 37.59 -12.24
C ASN A 270 11.35 38.83 -12.96
N ASP A 271 10.43 39.53 -12.30
CA ASP A 271 10.46 40.97 -12.39
C ASP A 271 11.64 41.46 -11.51
N ASP A 272 12.32 42.52 -11.91
CA ASP A 272 13.48 43.08 -11.20
C ASP A 272 13.12 43.65 -9.80
N SER A 273 11.90 43.40 -9.32
CA SER A 273 11.36 43.88 -8.04
C SER A 273 11.85 43.06 -6.83
N GLY A 274 12.26 41.80 -7.05
CA GLY A 274 12.65 40.88 -5.97
C GLY A 274 11.48 40.38 -5.12
N GLU A 275 10.23 40.68 -5.51
CA GLU A 275 9.02 40.19 -4.85
C GLU A 275 8.36 39.08 -5.68
N PHE A 276 8.39 37.84 -5.20
CA PHE A 276 7.71 36.74 -5.87
C PHE A 276 6.20 36.81 -5.63
N ASP A 277 5.41 36.70 -6.72
CA ASP A 277 3.96 36.48 -6.62
C ASP A 277 3.68 35.25 -5.74
N ALA A 278 2.73 35.40 -4.80
CA ALA A 278 2.31 34.37 -3.87
C ALA A 278 1.93 33.03 -4.54
N ALA A 279 1.48 33.05 -5.80
CA ALA A 279 1.11 31.87 -6.58
C ALA A 279 2.31 31.13 -7.19
N VAL A 280 3.49 31.76 -7.24
CA VAL A 280 4.69 31.18 -7.85
C VAL A 280 5.19 30.00 -7.03
N LYS A 281 5.42 28.87 -7.70
CA LYS A 281 5.98 27.67 -7.07
C LYS A 281 7.43 27.89 -6.69
N VAL A 282 7.78 27.59 -5.44
CA VAL A 282 9.15 27.69 -4.90
C VAL A 282 10.12 26.79 -5.67
N PHE A 283 9.67 25.58 -6.01
CA PHE A 283 10.45 24.59 -6.74
C PHE A 283 9.72 24.18 -8.02
N ALA A 284 9.87 24.98 -9.07
CA ALA A 284 9.50 24.65 -10.44
C ALA A 284 10.57 23.81 -11.15
N GLY A 285 10.31 23.48 -12.42
CA GLY A 285 11.28 22.77 -13.27
C GLY A 285 11.47 21.30 -12.90
N PHE A 286 10.57 20.72 -12.09
CA PHE A 286 10.59 19.29 -11.81
C PHE A 286 10.34 18.48 -13.08
N PRO A 287 11.20 17.51 -13.41
CA PRO A 287 10.92 16.63 -14.53
C PRO A 287 9.82 15.62 -14.17
N SER A 288 9.43 14.81 -15.16
CA SER A 288 8.52 13.69 -14.94
C SER A 288 9.04 12.77 -13.82
N GLU A 289 8.15 12.02 -13.16
CA GLU A 289 8.56 11.16 -12.04
C GLU A 289 9.62 10.13 -12.45
N SER A 290 9.51 9.58 -13.66
CA SER A 290 10.49 8.63 -14.21
C SER A 290 11.87 9.26 -14.36
N VAL A 291 11.94 10.46 -14.96
CA VAL A 291 13.20 11.19 -15.14
C VAL A 291 13.79 11.59 -13.79
N MET A 292 12.99 12.10 -12.86
CA MET A 292 13.43 12.45 -11.51
C MET A 292 14.04 11.24 -10.78
N ARG A 293 13.47 10.04 -10.93
CA ARG A 293 14.01 8.81 -10.33
C ARG A 293 15.39 8.47 -10.90
N SER A 294 15.58 8.60 -12.21
CA SER A 294 16.88 8.37 -12.85
C SER A 294 17.90 9.40 -12.40
N VAL A 295 17.52 10.68 -12.38
CA VAL A 295 18.38 11.79 -11.94
C VAL A 295 18.85 11.61 -10.50
N LEU A 296 17.95 11.28 -9.58
CA LEU A 296 18.33 11.04 -8.19
C LEU A 296 19.25 9.83 -8.05
N ALA A 297 18.96 8.74 -8.78
CA ALA A 297 19.80 7.54 -8.74
C ALA A 297 21.23 7.83 -9.23
N GLU A 298 21.36 8.53 -10.36
CA GLU A 298 22.65 8.96 -10.93
C GLU A 298 23.38 9.90 -9.97
N TRP A 299 22.70 10.95 -9.47
CA TRP A 299 23.29 11.91 -8.54
C TRP A 299 23.78 11.26 -7.24
N GLY A 300 22.99 10.34 -6.68
CA GLY A 300 23.37 9.56 -5.52
C GLY A 300 24.57 8.64 -5.76
N GLN A 301 24.65 8.03 -6.95
CA GLN A 301 25.79 7.21 -7.35
C GLN A 301 27.06 8.05 -7.48
N THR A 302 26.98 9.20 -8.15
CA THR A 302 28.11 10.15 -8.30
C THR A 302 28.59 10.66 -6.94
N ALA A 303 27.67 10.88 -5.98
CA ALA A 303 28.01 11.27 -4.60
C ALA A 303 28.54 10.10 -3.73
N GLY A 304 28.70 8.89 -4.29
CA GLY A 304 29.23 7.72 -3.59
C GLY A 304 28.32 7.21 -2.48
N LEU A 305 27.00 7.20 -2.70
CA LEU A 305 26.04 6.61 -1.77
C LEU A 305 26.00 5.08 -1.90
N PRO A 306 25.83 4.34 -0.79
CA PRO A 306 25.82 2.87 -0.81
C PRO A 306 24.48 2.28 -1.25
N PHE A 307 23.50 3.12 -1.59
CA PHE A 307 22.15 2.72 -2.00
C PHE A 307 21.61 3.63 -3.10
N LYS A 308 20.55 3.17 -3.77
CA LYS A 308 19.88 3.93 -4.81
C LYS A 308 19.06 5.08 -4.21
N LEU A 309 19.49 6.31 -4.44
CA LEU A 309 18.79 7.49 -3.96
C LEU A 309 17.43 7.67 -4.67
N HIS A 310 16.40 7.96 -3.88
CA HIS A 310 15.08 8.36 -4.37
C HIS A 310 14.49 9.44 -3.44
N PHE A 311 13.51 10.21 -3.92
CA PHE A 311 13.08 11.41 -3.19
C PHE A 311 12.61 11.11 -1.76
N HIS A 312 11.95 9.98 -1.51
CA HIS A 312 11.48 9.65 -0.16
C HIS A 312 12.60 9.45 0.88
N VAL A 313 13.85 9.23 0.45
CA VAL A 313 15.02 9.18 1.35
C VAL A 313 15.20 10.50 2.08
N SER A 314 14.93 11.67 1.44
CA SER A 314 15.09 12.97 2.11
C SER A 314 14.21 13.08 3.37
N ARG A 315 13.01 12.53 3.31
CA ARG A 315 12.11 12.49 4.45
C ARG A 315 12.55 11.52 5.53
N HIS A 316 13.10 10.37 5.15
CA HIS A 316 13.72 9.44 6.12
C HIS A 316 14.91 10.11 6.82
N THR A 317 15.73 10.82 6.06
CA THR A 317 16.81 11.66 6.58
C THR A 317 16.29 12.71 7.56
N PHE A 318 15.24 13.46 7.22
CA PHE A 318 14.63 14.44 8.14
C PHE A 318 14.22 13.81 9.47
N ILE A 319 13.51 12.67 9.42
CA ILE A 319 13.05 11.95 10.60
C ILE A 319 14.25 11.53 11.46
N THR A 320 15.27 10.93 10.84
CA THR A 320 16.48 10.50 11.53
C THR A 320 17.25 11.68 12.13
N LEU A 321 17.45 12.77 11.40
CA LEU A 321 18.13 13.96 11.89
C LEU A 321 17.40 14.59 13.08
N ALA A 322 16.07 14.75 12.98
CA ALA A 322 15.26 15.28 14.07
C ALA A 322 15.29 14.35 15.30
N LEU A 323 15.24 13.04 15.09
CA LEU A 323 15.28 12.06 16.18
C LEU A 323 16.63 12.06 16.90
N THR A 324 17.73 12.12 16.15
CA THR A 324 19.09 12.23 16.70
C THR A 324 19.31 13.57 17.41
N ALA A 325 18.62 14.63 16.99
CA ALA A 325 18.60 15.93 17.69
C ALA A 325 17.70 15.94 18.95
N GLY A 326 17.12 14.80 19.34
CA GLY A 326 16.30 14.67 20.54
C GLY A 326 14.85 15.16 20.39
N VAL A 327 14.38 15.44 19.17
CA VAL A 327 12.99 15.87 18.95
C VAL A 327 12.05 14.71 19.31
N PRO A 328 11.00 14.93 20.12
CA PRO A 328 10.08 13.87 20.49
C PRO A 328 9.41 13.25 19.27
N MET A 329 9.33 11.92 19.24
CA MET A 329 8.81 11.16 18.10
C MET A 329 7.38 11.54 17.70
N LYS A 330 6.54 11.96 18.65
CA LYS A 330 5.19 12.49 18.37
C LYS A 330 5.27 13.79 17.55
N VAL A 331 6.19 14.69 17.89
CA VAL A 331 6.41 15.94 17.15
C VAL A 331 6.91 15.62 15.74
N ILE A 332 7.90 14.74 15.61
CA ILE A 332 8.42 14.31 14.29
C ILE A 332 7.30 13.71 13.43
N SER A 333 6.43 12.87 14.02
CA SER A 333 5.28 12.28 13.34
C SER A 333 4.34 13.34 12.77
N THR A 334 4.08 14.42 13.51
CA THR A 334 3.27 15.55 13.06
C THR A 334 3.96 16.35 11.97
N LEU A 335 5.24 16.73 12.14
CA LEU A 335 6.00 17.50 11.16
C LEU A 335 6.17 16.74 9.83
N ALA A 336 6.39 15.43 9.91
CA ALA A 336 6.34 14.59 8.73
C ALA A 336 4.89 14.54 8.19
N GLY A 337 3.87 14.51 9.03
CA GLY A 337 2.47 14.36 8.61
C GLY A 337 2.08 12.90 8.43
N HIS A 338 2.55 12.04 9.33
CA HIS A 338 2.09 10.66 9.41
C HIS A 338 0.71 10.60 10.05
N SER A 339 -0.20 9.80 9.47
CA SER A 339 -1.53 9.58 10.03
C SER A 339 -1.52 8.67 11.25
N SER A 340 -0.43 7.91 11.45
CA SER A 340 -0.20 7.04 12.61
C SER A 340 1.26 7.14 13.04
N ILE A 341 1.47 7.23 14.36
CA ILE A 341 2.80 7.27 14.97
C ILE A 341 3.60 6.00 14.68
N ALA A 342 2.93 4.86 14.46
CA ALA A 342 3.57 3.59 14.08
C ALA A 342 4.44 3.70 12.82
N THR A 343 4.16 4.67 11.94
CA THR A 343 5.01 4.94 10.77
C THR A 343 6.35 5.58 11.15
N THR A 344 6.40 6.32 12.25
CA THR A 344 7.62 6.94 12.80
C THR A 344 8.33 5.99 13.76
N GLU A 345 7.61 5.09 14.44
CA GLU A 345 8.19 4.10 15.36
C GLU A 345 9.17 3.13 14.69
N ILE A 346 9.13 2.97 13.37
CA ILE A 346 10.13 2.19 12.63
C ILE A 346 11.56 2.73 12.81
N TYR A 347 11.72 4.02 13.18
CA TYR A 347 13.00 4.66 13.47
C TYR A 347 13.42 4.56 14.94
N SER A 348 12.60 3.94 15.80
CA SER A 348 12.84 3.88 17.25
C SER A 348 14.18 3.24 17.64
N HIS A 349 14.71 2.35 16.80
CA HIS A 349 16.03 1.73 16.97
C HIS A 349 17.18 2.76 16.99
N LEU A 350 16.99 3.94 16.38
CA LEU A 350 17.97 5.03 16.36
C LEU A 350 17.99 5.85 17.65
N ILE A 351 17.02 5.65 18.55
CA ILE A 351 16.93 6.40 19.81
C ILE A 351 17.94 5.89 20.83
N ASN A 352 18.48 4.67 20.69
CA ASN A 352 19.32 4.05 21.71
C ASN A 352 20.53 4.90 22.16
N PRO A 353 21.33 5.52 21.25
CA PRO A 353 22.40 6.43 21.68
C PRO A 353 21.86 7.68 22.42
N ALA A 354 20.73 8.23 21.99
CA ALA A 354 20.09 9.37 22.63
C ALA A 354 19.49 9.01 24.00
N LYS A 355 19.05 7.76 24.21
CA LYS A 355 18.61 7.28 25.53
C LYS A 355 19.76 7.25 26.52
N ILE A 356 20.93 6.76 26.11
CA ILE A 356 22.13 6.71 26.97
C ILE A 356 22.52 8.14 27.36
N ALA A 357 22.72 9.01 26.37
CA ALA A 357 23.05 10.42 26.63
C ALA A 357 21.98 11.14 27.48
N GLY A 358 20.70 10.84 27.28
CA GLY A 358 19.60 11.41 28.06
C GLY A 358 19.55 10.91 29.51
N VAL A 359 19.91 9.65 29.76
CA VAL A 359 20.07 9.10 31.11
C VAL A 359 21.30 9.69 31.80
N ASP A 360 22.41 9.81 31.08
CA ASP A 360 23.65 10.39 31.59
C ASP A 360 23.50 11.89 31.92
N ALA A 361 22.59 12.58 31.23
CA ALA A 361 22.26 13.98 31.48
C ALA A 361 21.27 14.21 32.63
N LEU A 362 20.81 13.15 33.31
CA LEU A 362 19.93 13.31 34.47
C LEU A 362 20.69 14.01 35.60
N PRO A 363 20.07 15.00 36.27
CA PRO A 363 20.72 15.69 37.37
C PRO A 363 21.01 14.70 38.50
N VAL A 364 22.27 14.61 38.90
CA VAL A 364 22.66 13.89 40.11
C VAL A 364 22.17 14.71 41.30
N ILE A 365 21.16 14.20 42.00
CA ILE A 365 20.65 14.82 43.23
C ILE A 365 21.40 14.21 44.41
N GLY A 366 22.37 14.94 44.95
CA GLY A 366 23.13 14.56 46.15
C GLY A 366 24.64 14.77 46.03
N GLY A 367 25.11 15.84 46.68
CA GLY A 367 26.45 16.15 47.21
C GLY A 367 27.72 15.42 46.72
N ALA A 368 28.70 16.27 46.34
CA ALA A 368 30.14 16.07 46.28
C ALA A 368 30.69 15.13 45.19
N ALA A 369 31.43 15.74 44.27
CA ALA A 369 32.40 15.05 43.44
C ALA A 369 33.33 14.23 44.36
N ALA A 370 33.21 12.91 44.29
CA ALA A 370 34.31 12.05 44.69
C ALA A 370 35.39 12.24 43.63
N GLU A 371 36.40 13.05 43.97
CA GLU A 371 37.72 12.99 43.34
C GLU A 371 38.13 11.51 43.32
N ILE A 372 38.05 10.90 42.14
CA ILE A 372 38.82 9.70 41.84
C ILE A 372 40.27 10.15 41.76
N GLY A 373 40.89 10.22 42.94
CA GLY A 373 42.31 10.45 43.09
C GLY A 373 43.07 9.38 42.33
N GLU A 374 43.95 9.82 41.45
CA GLU A 374 45.05 9.03 40.93
C GLU A 374 45.94 8.63 42.12
N GLY A 375 45.60 7.52 42.76
CA GLY A 375 46.45 6.83 43.70
C GLY A 375 47.54 6.09 42.94
N GLY A 376 48.71 6.71 42.86
CA GLY A 376 49.94 6.03 42.44
C GLY A 376 50.43 5.01 43.48
N GLN A 377 51.55 4.38 43.10
CA GLN A 377 52.35 3.32 43.74
C GLN A 377 51.91 1.90 43.31
N ASN A 378 52.76 1.06 42.71
CA ASN A 378 54.22 1.06 42.55
C ASN A 378 54.60 0.26 41.30
#